data_AF-A0A554LKS1-F1
#
_entry.id   AF-A0A554LKS1-F1
#
_cell.length_a   1.000
_cell.length_b   1.000
_cell.length_c   1.000
_cell.angle_alpha   90.00
_cell.angle_beta   90.00
_cell.angle_gamma   90.00
#
_symmetry.space_group_name_H-M   'P 1'
#
loop_
_entity.id
_entity.type
_entity.pdbx_description
1 polymer ?
#
loop_
_entity_poly.entity_id
_entity_poly.type
_entity_poly.pdbx_seq_one_letter_code
_entity_poly.pdbx_strand_id
1 'polypeptide(L)'
;MEKNLKKKIKELEKNILEMTTGWQRTQADFSNYKKQIADEKLHLVKFANADIVEQLLPVLDHFQLATKHLPDELKSNNWAIGIKQIEKQFESILFENGL
;
A
#
# COMPACT_ATOMS: atom_id res chain seq x y z
N MET A 1 -40.34 -17.01 -47.77
CA MET A 1 -38.88 -16.89 -47.52
C MET A 1 -38.52 -15.60 -46.77
N GLU A 2 -38.91 -14.42 -47.25
CA GLU A 2 -38.59 -13.12 -46.60
C GLU A 2 -38.97 -13.01 -45.12
N LYS A 3 -40.16 -13.49 -44.73
CA LYS A 3 -40.64 -13.39 -43.34
C LYS A 3 -39.75 -14.20 -42.36
N ASN A 4 -39.13 -15.28 -42.83
CA ASN A 4 -38.26 -16.13 -42.03
C ASN A 4 -36.85 -15.52 -41.90
N LEU A 5 -36.35 -14.92 -42.99
CA LEU A 5 -35.09 -14.15 -42.99
C LEU A 5 -35.17 -12.93 -42.06
N LYS A 6 -36.26 -12.15 -42.11
CA LYS A 6 -36.49 -11.02 -41.19
C LYS A 6 -36.55 -11.45 -39.72
N LYS A 7 -37.14 -12.62 -39.44
CA LYS A 7 -37.19 -13.18 -38.08
C LYS A 7 -35.79 -13.58 -37.59
N LYS A 8 -34.99 -14.20 -38.47
CA LYS A 8 -33.61 -14.59 -38.17
C LYS A 8 -32.69 -13.40 -37.94
N ILE A 9 -32.84 -12.33 -38.73
CA ILE A 9 -32.09 -11.07 -38.56
C ILE A 9 -32.39 -10.46 -37.19
N LYS A 10 -33.67 -10.33 -36.82
CA LYS A 10 -34.06 -9.82 -35.49
C LYS A 10 -33.48 -10.63 -34.33
N GLU A 11 -33.44 -11.95 -34.49
CA GLU A 11 -32.90 -12.84 -33.45
C GLU A 11 -31.37 -12.72 -33.34
N LEU A 12 -30.66 -12.56 -34.47
CA LEU A 12 -29.23 -12.28 -34.48
C LEU A 12 -28.91 -10.90 -33.89
N GLU A 13 -29.68 -9.87 -34.23
CA GLU A 13 -29.54 -8.53 -33.66
C GLU A 13 -29.73 -8.55 -32.14
N LYS A 14 -30.73 -9.29 -31.66
CA LYS A 14 -30.95 -9.48 -30.22
C LYS A 14 -29.76 -10.17 -29.55
N ASN A 15 -29.26 -11.26 -30.13
CA ASN A 15 -28.12 -11.98 -29.57
C ASN A 15 -26.85 -11.11 -29.56
N ILE A 16 -26.61 -10.34 -30.62
CA ILE A 16 -25.50 -9.39 -30.69
C ILE A 16 -25.64 -8.35 -29.58
N LEU A 17 -26.83 -7.76 -29.41
CA LEU A 17 -27.08 -6.78 -28.36
C LEU A 17 -26.81 -7.37 -26.96
N GLU A 18 -27.34 -8.56 -26.67
CA GLU A 18 -27.12 -9.25 -25.39
C GLU A 18 -25.63 -9.52 -25.14
N MET A 19 -24.91 -10.01 -26.15
CA MET A 19 -23.47 -10.27 -26.05
C MET A 19 -22.66 -8.98 -25.88
N THR A 20 -22.97 -7.91 -26.62
CA THR A 20 -22.29 -6.62 -26.51
C THR A 20 -22.53 -5.97 -25.16
N THR A 21 -23.77 -6.00 -24.65
CA THR A 21 -24.08 -5.48 -23.31
C THR A 21 -23.37 -6.29 -22.22
N GLY A 22 -23.35 -7.62 -22.34
CA GLY A 22 -22.60 -8.48 -21.42
C GLY A 22 -21.10 -8.17 -21.44
N TRP A 23 -20.52 -8.03 -22.63
CA TRP A 23 -19.10 -7.69 -22.79
C TRP A 23 -18.75 -6.32 -22.20
N GLN A 24 -19.58 -5.30 -22.44
CA GLN A 24 -19.40 -3.97 -21.86
C GLN A 24 -19.44 -3.99 -20.33
N ARG A 25 -20.37 -4.76 -19.74
CA ARG A 25 -20.44 -4.94 -18.29
C ARG A 25 -19.19 -5.61 -17.75
N THR A 26 -18.78 -6.74 -18.34
CA THR A 26 -17.56 -7.45 -17.93
C THR A 26 -16.32 -6.57 -18.05
N GLN A 27 -16.23 -5.75 -19.11
CA GLN A 27 -15.14 -4.79 -19.29
C GLN A 27 -15.13 -3.73 -18.17
N ALA A 28 -16.30 -3.20 -17.81
CA ALA A 28 -16.43 -2.25 -16.71
C ALA A 28 -16.06 -2.89 -15.36
N ASP A 29 -16.57 -4.09 -15.08
CA ASP A 29 -16.26 -4.84 -13.86
C ASP A 29 -14.77 -5.14 -13.74
N PHE A 30 -14.12 -5.52 -14.83
CA PHE A 30 -12.68 -5.75 -14.86
C PHE A 30 -11.86 -4.47 -14.63
N SER A 31 -12.30 -3.34 -15.17
CA SER A 31 -11.68 -2.04 -14.92
C SER A 31 -11.79 -1.66 -13.43
N ASN A 32 -12.97 -1.85 -12.83
CA ASN A 32 -13.20 -1.61 -11.41
C ASN A 32 -12.33 -2.53 -10.54
N TYR A 33 -12.28 -3.82 -10.87
CA TYR A 33 -11.43 -4.80 -10.19
C TYR A 33 -9.94 -4.42 -10.26
N LYS A 34 -9.44 -4.02 -11.43
CA LYS A 34 -8.04 -3.55 -11.56
C LYS A 34 -7.75 -2.36 -10.67
N LYS A 35 -8.68 -1.41 -10.57
CA LYS A 35 -8.54 -0.25 -9.68
C LYS A 35 -8.51 -0.70 -8.21
N GLN A 36 -9.45 -1.56 -7.81
CA GLN A 36 -9.49 -2.12 -6.46
C GLN A 36 -8.19 -2.84 -6.09
N ILE A 37 -7.67 -3.70 -6.96
CA ILE A 37 -6.41 -4.43 -6.71
C ILE A 37 -5.22 -3.47 -6.62
N ALA A 38 -5.19 -2.39 -7.41
CA ALA A 38 -4.15 -1.39 -7.31
C ALA A 38 -4.17 -0.68 -5.94
N ASP A 39 -5.37 -0.32 -5.46
CA ASP A 39 -5.56 0.28 -4.15
C ASP A 39 -5.18 -0.70 -3.02
N GLU A 40 -5.62 -1.95 -3.09
CA GLU A 40 -5.27 -3.01 -2.13
C GLU A 40 -3.75 -3.26 -2.08
N LYS A 41 -3.07 -3.27 -3.24
CA LYS A 41 -1.61 -3.40 -3.28
C LYS A 41 -0.91 -2.22 -2.61
N LEU A 42 -1.41 -0.99 -2.79
CA LEU A 42 -0.88 0.19 -2.10
C LEU A 42 -1.05 0.06 -0.58
N HIS A 43 -2.21 -0.42 -0.13
CA HIS A 43 -2.44 -0.70 1.29
C HIS A 43 -1.50 -1.79 1.82
N LEU A 44 -1.34 -2.89 1.10
CA LEU A 44 -0.47 -3.99 1.52
C LEU A 44 0.99 -3.52 1.66
N VAL A 45 1.49 -2.70 0.74
CA VAL A 45 2.84 -2.11 0.87
C VAL A 45 2.95 -1.22 2.11
N LYS A 46 1.92 -0.42 2.42
CA LYS A 46 1.91 0.40 3.65
C LYS A 46 1.94 -0.44 4.92
N PHE A 47 1.19 -1.54 4.97
CA PHE A 47 1.11 -2.39 6.15
C PHE A 47 2.22 -3.44 6.23
N ALA A 48 2.90 -3.77 5.13
CA ALA A 48 3.98 -4.76 5.12
C ALA A 48 5.14 -4.40 6.06
N ASN A 49 5.38 -3.11 6.29
CA ASN A 49 6.42 -2.64 7.19
C ASN A 49 5.94 -2.41 8.62
N ALA A 50 4.63 -2.43 8.87
CA ALA A 50 4.06 -2.09 10.18
C ALA A 50 4.57 -3.03 11.28
N ASP A 51 4.53 -4.35 11.04
CA ASP A 51 5.00 -5.36 12.01
C ASP A 51 6.50 -5.23 12.33
N ILE A 52 7.31 -4.83 11.34
CA ILE A 52 8.75 -4.62 11.53
C ILE A 52 8.99 -3.33 12.32
N VAL A 53 8.28 -2.26 11.96
CA VAL A 53 8.35 -0.96 12.64
C VAL A 53 7.93 -1.10 14.11
N GLU A 54 6.87 -1.85 14.40
CA GLU A 54 6.42 -2.14 15.77
C GLU A 54 7.50 -2.87 16.58
N GLN A 55 8.20 -3.83 15.98
CA GLN A 55 9.31 -4.53 16.63
C GLN A 55 10.55 -3.64 16.86
N LEU A 56 10.70 -2.56 16.09
CA LEU A 56 11.81 -1.60 16.21
C LEU A 56 11.53 -0.48 17.23
N LEU A 57 10.27 -0.23 17.59
CA LEU A 57 9.89 0.79 18.59
C LEU A 57 10.62 0.61 19.94
N PRO A 58 10.69 -0.60 20.54
CA PRO A 58 11.42 -0.79 21.80
C PRO A 58 12.91 -0.47 21.70
N VAL A 59 13.50 -0.62 20.50
CA VAL A 59 14.91 -0.26 20.27
C VAL A 59 15.09 1.25 20.32
N LEU A 60 14.17 2.02 19.70
CA LEU A 60 14.15 3.48 19.81
C LEU A 60 13.97 3.93 21.26
N ASP A 61 13.03 3.31 21.99
CA ASP A 61 12.81 3.60 23.41
C ASP A 61 14.07 3.39 24.25
N HIS A 62 14.82 2.31 24.00
CA HIS A 62 16.08 2.05 24.68
C HIS A 62 17.16 3.09 24.33
N PHE A 63 17.24 3.53 23.07
CA PHE A 63 18.15 4.62 22.68
C PHE A 63 17.81 5.91 23.44
N GLN A 64 16.54 6.31 23.44
CA GLN A 64 16.06 7.50 24.14
C GLN A 64 16.34 7.42 25.65
N LEU A 65 16.15 6.24 26.25
CA LEU A 65 16.46 6.01 27.65
C LEU A 65 17.96 6.18 27.93
N ALA A 66 18.81 5.56 27.10
CA ALA A 66 20.26 5.63 27.25
C ALA A 66 20.79 7.06 27.10
N THR A 67 20.27 7.82 26.11
CA THR A 67 20.70 9.22 25.90
C THR A 67 20.14 10.16 26.96
N LYS A 68 18.95 9.88 27.50
CA LYS A 68 18.37 10.63 28.64
C LYS A 68 19.16 10.43 29.94
N HIS A 69 19.68 9.23 30.17
CA HIS A 69 20.48 8.91 31.36
C HIS A 69 22.00 9.11 31.16
N LEU A 70 22.41 9.75 30.07
CA LEU A 70 23.82 10.02 29.81
C LEU A 70 24.41 10.94 30.90
N PRO A 71 25.47 10.50 31.62
CA PRO A 71 26.15 11.33 32.62
C PRO A 71 26.66 12.65 32.02
N ASP A 72 26.59 13.74 32.79
CA ASP A 72 27.00 15.07 32.32
C ASP A 72 28.45 15.11 31.81
N GLU A 73 29.33 14.34 32.45
CA GLU A 73 30.75 14.19 32.10
C GLU A 73 30.96 13.60 30.70
N LEU A 74 30.00 12.82 30.19
CA LEU A 74 30.07 12.17 28.89
C LEU A 74 29.31 12.92 27.79
N LYS A 75 28.60 14.02 28.11
CA LYS A 75 27.82 14.78 27.11
C LYS A 75 28.67 15.40 26.00
N SER A 76 29.90 15.78 26.30
CA SER A 76 30.87 16.32 25.33
C SER A 76 31.75 15.23 24.70
N ASN A 77 31.57 13.96 25.07
CA ASN A 77 32.34 12.86 24.50
C ASN A 77 31.87 12.57 23.07
N ASN A 78 32.81 12.56 22.12
CA ASN A 78 32.52 12.34 20.69
C ASN A 78 31.79 11.01 20.42
N TRP A 79 32.09 9.95 21.18
CA TRP A 79 31.40 8.66 21.04
C TRP A 79 29.93 8.77 21.47
N ALA A 80 29.64 9.42 22.59
CA ALA A 80 28.27 9.62 23.06
C ALA A 80 27.45 10.51 22.12
N ILE A 81 28.09 11.54 21.53
CA ILE A 81 27.48 12.38 20.48
C ILE A 81 27.13 11.52 19.25
N GLY A 82 28.02 10.62 18.84
CA GLY A 82 27.79 9.69 17.72
C GLY A 82 26.59 8.77 17.97
N ILE A 83 26.46 8.20 19.17
CA ILE A 83 25.30 7.38 19.53
C ILE A 83 23.99 8.18 19.45
N LYS A 84 23.98 9.43 19.93
CA LYS A 84 22.82 10.32 19.81
C LYS A 84 22.48 10.68 18.35
N GLN A 85 23.48 10.73 17.47
CA GLN A 85 23.23 10.91 16.04
C GLN A 85 22.60 9.66 15.40
N ILE A 86 23.01 8.46 15.82
CA ILE A 86 22.41 7.19 15.38
C ILE A 86 20.95 7.10 15.83
N GLU A 87 20.65 7.46 17.09
CA GLU A 87 19.27 7.56 17.61
C GLU A 87 18.40 8.44 16.68
N LYS A 88 18.87 9.64 16.36
CA LYS A 88 18.14 10.56 15.46
C LYS A 88 17.95 10.01 14.05
N GLN A 89 18.98 9.38 13.48
CA GLN A 89 18.86 8.77 12.15
C GLN A 89 17.85 7.61 12.17
N PHE A 90 17.86 6.81 13.23
CA PHE A 90 16.91 5.73 13.42
C PHE A 90 15.47 6.24 13.55
N GLU A 91 15.25 7.30 14.34
CA GLU A 91 13.97 8.00 14.45
C GLU A 91 13.48 8.53 13.08
N SER A 92 14.36 9.19 12.31
CA SER A 92 14.03 9.65 10.95
C SER A 92 13.60 8.51 10.02
N ILE A 93 14.32 7.38 10.05
CA ILE A 93 14.01 6.23 9.18
C ILE A 93 12.64 5.63 9.56
N LEU A 94 12.33 5.52 10.85
CA LEU A 94 11.03 5.03 11.30
C LEU A 94 9.91 5.98 10.85
N PHE A 95 10.12 7.29 10.95
CA PHE A 95 9.15 8.29 10.50
C PHE A 95 8.88 8.22 8.99
N GLU A 96 9.94 8.08 8.18
CA GLU A 96 9.80 7.92 6.73
C GLU A 96 9.07 6.62 6.32
N ASN A 97 9.07 5.60 7.16
CA ASN A 97 8.47 4.28 6.89
C ASN A 97 7.08 4.07 7.52
N GLY A 98 6.46 5.11 8.08
CA GLY A 98 5.05 5.07 8.49
C GLY A 98 4.79 5.24 9.98
N LEU A 99 5.78 5.70 10.76
CA LEU A 99 5.55 6.35 12.06
C LEU A 99 5.54 7.87 11.95
#